data_AF-A0A353NLH2-F1
#
_entry.id   AF-A0A353NLH2-F1
#
_cell.length_a   1.000
_cell.length_b   1.000
_cell.length_c   1.000
_cell.angle_alpha   90.00
_cell.angle_beta   90.00
_cell.angle_gamma   90.00
#
_symmetry.space_group_name_H-M   'P 1'
#
loop_
_entity.id
_entity.type
_entity.pdbx_description
1 polymer ?
#
loop_
_entity_poly.entity_id
_entity_poly.type
_entity_poly.pdbx_seq_one_letter_code
_entity_poly.pdbx_strand_id
1 'polypeptide(L)'
;MNTVHGDIIDLTLQGRIEVIVHGCNCFCTMGAGVARVIQEEFPEAYAADLVTIKGDRNKLGDFSFATVKREDREITIVNGYTQFHFHGED
;
A
#
# COMPACT_ATOMS: atom_id res chain seq x y z
N MET A 1 -9.74 13.38 -14.72
CA MET A 1 -9.60 12.15 -13.90
C MET A 1 -10.23 11.03 -14.68
N ASN A 2 -9.49 9.93 -14.92
CA ASN A 2 -10.02 8.74 -15.59
C ASN A 2 -10.44 7.74 -14.52
N THR A 3 -11.62 7.15 -14.66
CA THR A 3 -12.12 6.12 -13.74
C THR A 3 -12.10 4.77 -14.45
N VAL A 4 -11.49 3.77 -13.82
CA VAL A 4 -11.44 2.39 -14.30
C VAL A 4 -12.14 1.52 -13.27
N HIS A 5 -13.00 0.61 -13.72
CA HIS A 5 -13.66 -0.36 -12.87
C HIS A 5 -12.98 -1.73 -13.04
N GLY A 6 -12.64 -2.37 -11.93
CA GLY A 6 -12.01 -3.69 -11.91
C GLY A 6 -11.34 -3.98 -10.56
N ASP A 7 -10.83 -5.20 -10.39
CA ASP A 7 -9.97 -5.55 -9.27
C ASP A 7 -8.57 -4.98 -9.48
N ILE A 8 -8.05 -4.24 -8.50
CA ILE A 8 -6.77 -3.54 -8.63
C ILE A 8 -5.59 -4.51 -8.76
N ILE A 9 -5.65 -5.68 -8.12
CA ILE A 9 -4.59 -6.68 -8.18
C ILE A 9 -4.60 -7.32 -9.57
N ASP A 10 -5.77 -7.74 -10.06
CA ASP A 10 -5.89 -8.34 -11.39
C ASP A 10 -5.39 -7.40 -12.48
N LEU A 11 -5.80 -6.12 -12.42
CA LEU A 11 -5.35 -5.11 -13.38
C LEU A 11 -3.83 -4.89 -13.31
N THR A 12 -3.24 -4.97 -12.12
CA THR A 12 -1.80 -4.84 -11.92
C THR A 12 -1.04 -6.04 -12.49
N LEU A 13 -1.49 -7.26 -12.20
CA LEU A 13 -0.88 -8.49 -12.72
C LEU A 13 -1.03 -8.61 -14.25
N GLN A 14 -2.14 -8.10 -14.81
CA GLN A 14 -2.32 -7.96 -16.26
C GLN A 14 -1.39 -6.90 -16.89
N GLY A 15 -0.67 -6.12 -16.09
CA GLY A 15 0.26 -5.07 -16.53
C GLY A 15 -0.44 -3.80 -16.99
N ARG A 16 -1.66 -3.57 -16.51
CA ARG A 16 -2.41 -2.33 -16.77
C ARG A 16 -2.09 -1.25 -15.73
N ILE A 17 -1.51 -1.65 -14.60
CA ILE A 17 -1.09 -0.78 -13.51
C ILE A 17 0.34 -1.16 -13.15
N GLU A 18 1.23 -0.17 -13.16
CA GLU A 18 2.64 -0.33 -12.79
C GLU A 18 2.91 0.22 -11.38
N VAL A 19 2.02 1.10 -10.89
CA VAL A 19 2.13 1.72 -9.57
C VAL A 19 0.78 1.69 -8.85
N ILE A 20 0.74 1.07 -7.67
CA ILE A 20 -0.40 1.11 -6.75
C ILE A 20 -0.07 2.10 -5.62
N VAL A 21 -0.96 3.06 -5.37
CA VAL A 21 -0.90 3.93 -4.18
C VAL A 21 -2.13 3.63 -3.34
N HIS A 22 -1.92 3.30 -2.06
CA HIS A 22 -3.01 3.06 -1.11
C HIS A 22 -2.79 3.79 0.21
N GLY A 23 -3.90 4.05 0.90
CA GLY A 23 -3.87 4.74 2.19
C GLY A 23 -3.52 3.78 3.33
N CYS A 24 -2.47 4.11 4.06
CA CYS A 24 -2.00 3.41 5.25
C CYS A 24 -2.13 4.26 6.52
N ASN A 25 -2.08 3.58 7.67
CA ASN A 25 -1.91 4.20 8.98
C ASN A 25 -0.45 4.25 9.43
N CYS A 26 -0.15 5.10 10.41
CA CYS A 26 1.20 5.20 10.97
C CYS A 26 1.61 4.01 11.86
N PHE A 27 0.69 3.09 12.22
CA PHE A 27 0.92 1.97 13.14
C PHE A 27 1.34 0.66 12.46
N CYS A 28 1.75 0.71 11.19
CA CYS A 28 2.23 -0.45 10.44
C CYS A 28 1.23 -1.61 10.46
N THR A 29 -0.05 -1.31 10.28
CA THR A 29 -1.13 -2.31 10.33
C THR A 29 -1.88 -2.34 9.00
N MET A 30 -1.89 -3.48 8.32
CA MET A 30 -2.59 -3.69 7.04
C MET A 30 -3.69 -4.78 7.18
N GLY A 31 -4.54 -4.67 8.21
CA GLY A 31 -5.46 -5.75 8.59
C GLY A 31 -6.81 -5.78 7.88
N ALA A 32 -7.17 -4.76 7.08
CA ALA A 32 -8.49 -4.66 6.46
C ALA A 32 -8.44 -3.96 5.09
N GLY A 33 -9.56 -4.05 4.35
CA GLY A 33 -9.74 -3.38 3.07
C GLY A 33 -8.67 -3.74 2.04
N VAL A 34 -8.32 -2.77 1.19
CA VAL A 34 -7.28 -2.93 0.16
C VAL A 34 -5.89 -3.17 0.75
N ALA A 35 -5.61 -2.63 1.94
CA ALA A 35 -4.31 -2.80 2.58
C ALA A 35 -4.03 -4.28 2.92
N ARG A 36 -5.06 -5.01 3.38
CA ARG A 36 -4.95 -6.46 3.64
C ARG A 36 -4.64 -7.23 2.36
N VAL A 37 -5.36 -6.93 1.28
CA VAL A 37 -5.14 -7.57 -0.02
C VAL A 37 -3.74 -7.26 -0.55
N ILE A 38 -3.28 -6.02 -0.42
CA ILE A 38 -1.90 -5.64 -0.77
C ILE A 38 -0.86 -6.40 0.06
N GLN A 39 -1.09 -6.56 1.38
CA GLN A 39 -0.19 -7.33 2.22
C GLN A 39 -0.11 -8.81 1.80
N GLU A 40 -1.25 -9.39 1.40
CA GLU A 40 -1.34 -10.80 0.94
C GLU A 40 -0.63 -11.01 -0.40
N GLU A 41 -0.82 -10.12 -1.37
CA GLU A 41 -0.32 -10.26 -2.75
C GLU A 41 1.09 -9.65 -2.97
N PHE A 42 1.40 -8.60 -2.21
CA PHE A 42 2.65 -7.84 -2.27
C PHE A 42 3.23 -7.65 -0.85
N PRO A 43 3.64 -8.74 -0.16
CA PRO A 43 4.16 -8.68 1.20
C PRO A 43 5.38 -7.75 1.34
N GLU A 44 6.10 -7.46 0.26
CA GLU A 44 7.21 -6.50 0.22
C GLU A 44 6.75 -5.07 0.55
N ALA A 45 5.52 -4.69 0.20
CA ALA A 45 4.93 -3.42 0.58
C ALA A 45 4.73 -3.33 2.11
N TYR A 46 4.27 -4.41 2.73
CA TYR A 46 4.15 -4.50 4.18
C TYR A 46 5.52 -4.50 4.86
N ALA A 47 6.50 -5.21 4.30
CA ALA A 47 7.87 -5.18 4.78
C ALA A 47 8.46 -3.76 4.75
N ALA A 48 8.19 -2.97 3.70
CA ALA A 48 8.62 -1.58 3.62
C ALA A 48 7.97 -0.69 4.69
N ASP A 49 6.71 -0.94 5.07
CA ASP A 49 6.08 -0.26 6.20
C ASP A 49 6.72 -0.66 7.53
N LEU A 50 7.05 -1.94 7.72
CA LEU A 50 7.68 -2.45 8.95
C LEU A 50 9.10 -1.92 9.21
N VAL A 51 9.79 -1.41 8.17
CA VAL A 51 11.08 -0.72 8.34
C VAL A 51 10.91 0.66 9.00
N THR A 52 9.71 1.25 8.92
CA THR A 52 9.41 2.52 9.58
C THR A 52 9.12 2.34 11.06
N ILE A 53 9.16 3.44 11.81
CA ILE A 53 8.85 3.41 13.24
C ILE A 53 7.34 3.35 13.44
N LYS A 54 6.86 2.25 14.03
CA LYS A 54 5.44 2.05 14.36
C LYS A 54 4.92 3.17 15.27
N GLY A 55 3.85 3.83 14.83
CA GLY A 55 3.20 4.90 15.58
C GLY A 55 3.96 6.23 15.54
N ASP A 56 4.99 6.36 14.71
CA ASP A 56 5.67 7.64 14.53
C ASP A 56 4.75 8.63 13.81
N ARG A 57 4.51 9.76 14.47
CA ARG A 57 3.66 10.84 13.94
C ARG A 57 4.28 11.52 12.73
N ASN A 58 5.60 11.47 12.58
CA ASN A 58 6.30 12.03 11.42
C ASN A 58 6.02 11.27 10.13
N LYS A 59 5.50 10.03 10.22
CA LYS A 59 5.02 9.30 9.05
C LYS A 59 3.83 9.98 8.39
N LEU A 60 2.99 10.70 9.15
CA LEU A 60 1.75 11.25 8.63
C LEU A 60 2.04 12.29 7.53
N GLY A 61 1.54 12.03 6.32
CA GLY A 61 1.83 12.83 5.13
C GLY A 61 3.03 12.38 4.31
N ASP A 62 3.77 11.35 4.77
CA ASP A 62 4.88 10.72 4.06
C ASP A 62 4.46 9.34 3.49
N PHE A 63 5.41 8.60 2.92
CA PHE A 63 5.17 7.27 2.37
C PHE A 63 6.38 6.33 2.52
N SER A 64 6.12 5.02 2.50
CA SER A 64 7.13 4.02 2.13
C SER A 64 6.70 3.34 0.83
N PHE A 65 7.63 2.64 0.17
CA PHE A 65 7.31 1.90 -1.03
C PHE A 65 8.17 0.65 -1.17
N ALA A 66 7.69 -0.29 -1.98
CA ALA A 66 8.46 -1.41 -2.47
C ALA A 66 8.25 -1.56 -3.98
N THR A 67 9.33 -1.77 -4.71
CA THR A 67 9.28 -2.16 -6.12
C THR A 67 9.60 -3.64 -6.20
N VAL A 68 8.69 -4.39 -6.80
CA VAL A 68 8.80 -5.85 -6.94
C VAL A 68 8.80 -6.21 -8.41
N LYS A 69 9.58 -7.24 -8.75
CA LYS A 69 9.51 -7.85 -10.07
C LYS A 69 8.53 -9.03 -10.04
N ARG A 70 7.52 -9.00 -10.91
CA ARG A 70 6.62 -10.12 -11.18
C ARG A 70 6.74 -10.44 -12.67
N GLU A 71 7.18 -11.65 -12.99
CA GLU A 71 7.59 -12.02 -14.35
C GLU A 71 8.62 -11.02 -14.91
N ASP A 72 8.34 -10.40 -16.06
CA ASP A 72 9.19 -9.38 -16.70
C ASP A 72 8.72 -7.94 -16.43
N ARG A 73 7.92 -7.73 -15.39
CA ARG A 73 7.34 -6.41 -15.06
C ARG A 73 7.77 -5.96 -13.67
N GLU A 74 7.99 -4.66 -13.54
CA GLU A 74 8.19 -3.99 -12.26
C GLU A 74 6.87 -3.39 -11.81
N ILE A 75 6.49 -3.67 -10.57
CA ILE A 75 5.30 -3.13 -9.92
C ILE A 75 5.77 -2.40 -8.67
N THR A 76 5.38 -1.14 -8.51
CA THR A 76 5.67 -0.36 -7.32
C THR A 76 4.43 -0.18 -6.47
N ILE A 77 4.52 -0.50 -5.19
CA ILE A 77 3.44 -0.32 -4.22
C ILE A 77 3.86 0.75 -3.24
N VAL A 78 3.04 1.78 -3.09
CA VAL A 78 3.28 2.95 -2.24
C VAL A 78 2.28 2.95 -1.08
N ASN A 79 2.80 2.88 0.14
CA ASN A 79 2.05 3.03 1.39
C ASN A 79 1.96 4.52 1.74
N GLY A 80 0.88 5.19 1.34
CA GLY A 80 0.67 6.60 1.67
C GLY A 80 0.08 6.77 3.07
N TYR A 81 0.85 7.34 4.00
CA TYR A 81 0.41 7.49 5.39
C TYR A 81 -0.55 8.67 5.54
N THR A 82 -1.84 8.38 5.35
CA THR A 82 -2.91 9.39 5.35
C THR A 82 -3.70 9.42 6.64
N GLN A 83 -3.49 8.43 7.51
CA GLN A 83 -4.17 8.30 8.79
C GLN A 83 -3.14 8.08 9.89
N PHE A 84 -3.26 8.77 11.02
CA PHE A 84 -2.39 8.47 12.15
C PHE A 84 -2.80 7.14 12.78
N HIS A 85 -4.06 7.04 13.25
CA HIS A 85 -4.67 5.81 13.74
C HIS A 85 -5.47 5.09 12.63
N PHE A 86 -5.72 3.79 12.80
CA PHE A 86 -6.51 2.95 11.90
C PHE A 86 -7.96 2.73 12.37
N HIS A 87 -8.30 3.24 13.55
CA HIS A 87 -9.66 3.34 14.05
C HIS A 87 -10.09 4.80 13.99
N GLY A 88 -11.31 5.07 13.56
CA GLY A 88 -11.94 6.35 13.85
C GLY A 88 -12.20 6.41 15.36
N GLU A 89 -11.69 7.44 16.02
CA GLU A 89 -12.28 7.85 17.30
C GLU A 89 -13.42 8.81 16.94
N ASP A 90 -14.65 8.42 17.28
CA ASP A 90 -15.83 9.30 17.28
C ASP A 90 -15.72 10.37 18.38
#